data_AF-A0A9W3AWD1-F1
#
_entry.id   AF-A0A9W3AWD1-F1
#
_cell.length_a   1.000
_cell.length_b   1.000
_cell.length_c   1.000
_cell.angle_alpha   90.00
_cell.angle_beta   90.00
_cell.angle_gamma   90.00
#
_symmetry.space_group_name_H-M   'P 1'
#
loop_
_entity.id
_entity.type
_entity.pdbx_description
1 polymer ?
#
loop_
_entity_poly.entity_id
_entity_poly.type
_entity_poly.pdbx_seq_one_letter_code
_entity_poly.pdbx_strand_id
1 'polypeptide(L)'
;MANTLRLAVYPVTQVVVLIEQCLFILVGWYDRYLYSPLQVTLWPLVEKVPRSIVLDGREVNIFTANIVSWSRTVLAIPIALTLKHQYYWAGFWLVMFHDFLDHLDGIVAKVQKQKYGQLDDPLVGGFMDAFCDKIVNVLSLWSILMVTDFSHMTWLQSAVYLAACATIIGYEFTLGVVRVQDFFRAYYFREFKKTDETSEKTSTAAVMEGKLKEKLESIGIATLCLAQGHLNPFNGASGIIGVTCLILSIRLAHSSLASKLDAREPQLRSQARAWDDEDETKYSANIKELKETKSSDAETQVDITELDADANENTEKSRNTDGVSHDSDFHRSFSMPGLVLFNENTLDCRVERVYTVGCFDLFHYGHIRLLKEMRKYGKKVIVGVHDSRSIYQLKKRVPVDSTVTRMRNVKEFADEVFCVAGTDPSPFIEYIFDRSSLKNNAIYIRGDDMPEFPAKKVCERLMTVKFLPYTEGVSSTKLRKNIINSSNVDAVFKDVHGDIMPY
;
A
#
# COMPACT_ATOMS: atom_id res chain seq x y z
N MET A 1 -9.59 37.20 -8.84
CA MET A 1 -9.23 36.23 -9.91
C MET A 1 -9.58 34.79 -9.55
N ALA A 2 -9.20 34.27 -8.37
CA ALA A 2 -9.49 32.86 -8.01
C ALA A 2 -10.99 32.48 -8.07
N ASN A 3 -11.89 33.33 -7.56
CA ASN A 3 -13.34 33.04 -7.60
C ASN A 3 -13.94 33.11 -9.00
N THR A 4 -13.45 33.99 -9.89
CA THR A 4 -13.88 34.03 -11.30
C THR A 4 -13.38 32.82 -12.09
N LEU A 5 -12.19 32.29 -11.76
CA LEU A 5 -11.71 31.01 -12.30
C LEU A 5 -12.56 29.83 -11.79
N ARG A 6 -12.87 29.74 -10.49
CA ARG A 6 -13.75 28.69 -9.94
C ARG A 6 -15.14 28.68 -10.60
N LEU A 7 -15.74 29.85 -10.83
CA LEU A 7 -17.03 29.98 -11.53
C LEU A 7 -16.98 29.59 -13.01
N ALA A 8 -15.85 29.79 -13.69
CA ALA A 8 -15.67 29.38 -15.09
C ALA A 8 -15.36 27.87 -15.23
N VAL A 9 -14.64 27.28 -14.27
CA VAL A 9 -14.25 25.85 -14.31
C VAL A 9 -15.45 24.94 -14.04
N TYR A 10 -16.34 25.30 -13.12
CA TYR A 10 -17.49 24.46 -12.71
C TYR A 10 -18.40 24.00 -13.87
N PRO A 11 -18.89 24.89 -14.78
CA PRO A 11 -19.70 24.45 -15.92
C PRO A 11 -18.89 23.61 -16.93
N VAL A 12 -17.61 23.94 -17.15
CA VAL A 12 -16.75 23.13 -18.05
C VAL A 12 -16.57 21.72 -17.52
N THR A 13 -16.36 21.53 -16.21
CA THR A 13 -16.27 20.20 -15.61
C THR A 13 -17.57 19.38 -15.77
N GLN A 14 -18.74 20.00 -15.67
CA GLN A 14 -20.01 19.28 -15.90
C GLN A 14 -20.21 18.89 -17.36
N VAL A 15 -19.83 19.75 -18.31
CA VAL A 15 -19.90 19.43 -19.75
C VAL A 15 -18.94 18.30 -20.11
N VAL A 16 -17.71 18.28 -19.58
CA VAL A 16 -16.75 17.17 -19.80
C VAL A 16 -17.29 15.86 -19.23
N VAL A 17 -17.82 15.86 -18.01
CA VAL A 17 -18.43 14.65 -17.40
C VAL A 17 -19.63 14.16 -18.21
N LEU A 18 -20.46 15.06 -18.76
CA LEU A 18 -21.58 14.68 -19.62
C LEU A 18 -21.11 14.06 -20.95
N ILE A 19 -20.09 14.65 -21.59
CA ILE A 19 -19.47 14.10 -22.81
C ILE A 19 -18.93 12.70 -22.55
N GLU A 20 -18.24 12.50 -21.42
CA GLU A 20 -17.72 11.19 -21.03
C GLU A 20 -18.85 10.18 -20.77
N GLN A 21 -19.94 10.56 -20.09
CA GLN A 21 -21.11 9.69 -19.93
C GLN A 21 -21.70 9.26 -21.28
N CYS A 22 -21.82 10.19 -22.24
CA CYS A 22 -22.24 9.87 -23.60
C CYS A 22 -21.24 8.93 -24.31
N LEU A 23 -19.94 9.14 -24.14
CA LEU A 23 -18.89 8.27 -24.68
C LEU A 23 -18.88 6.88 -24.03
N PHE A 24 -19.16 6.74 -22.74
CA PHE A 24 -19.34 5.44 -22.08
C PHE A 24 -20.55 4.69 -22.61
N ILE A 25 -21.67 5.38 -22.86
CA ILE A 25 -22.84 4.79 -23.52
C ILE A 25 -22.49 4.35 -24.94
N LEU A 26 -21.74 5.18 -25.69
CA LEU A 26 -21.30 4.86 -27.05
C LEU A 26 -20.33 3.68 -27.10
N VAL A 27 -19.37 3.58 -26.17
CA VAL A 27 -18.46 2.44 -26.04
C VAL A 27 -19.20 1.18 -25.56
N GLY A 28 -20.17 1.30 -24.64
CA GLY A 28 -21.04 0.18 -24.27
C GLY A 28 -21.91 -0.30 -25.43
N TRP A 29 -22.35 0.61 -26.31
CA TRP A 29 -23.03 0.28 -27.55
C TRP A 29 -22.09 -0.41 -28.54
N TYR A 30 -20.87 0.12 -28.74
CA TYR A 30 -19.83 -0.49 -29.57
C TYR A 30 -19.47 -1.92 -29.10
N ASP A 31 -19.26 -2.12 -27.79
CA ASP A 31 -18.90 -3.42 -27.20
C ASP A 31 -20.04 -4.46 -27.40
N ARG A 32 -21.30 -4.00 -27.33
CA ARG A 32 -22.50 -4.84 -27.54
C ARG A 32 -22.84 -5.12 -29.00
N TYR A 33 -22.76 -4.12 -29.88
CA TYR A 33 -23.31 -4.19 -31.24
C TYR A 33 -22.26 -4.29 -32.35
N LEU A 34 -20.97 -4.00 -32.06
CA LEU A 34 -19.87 -4.20 -33.02
C LEU A 34 -18.89 -5.27 -32.54
N TYR A 35 -18.30 -5.11 -31.34
CA TYR A 35 -17.31 -6.05 -30.79
C TYR A 35 -17.90 -7.45 -30.59
N SER A 36 -19.07 -7.57 -29.95
CA SER A 36 -19.66 -8.90 -29.67
C SER A 36 -20.01 -9.68 -30.96
N PRO A 37 -20.65 -9.08 -31.99
CA PRO A 37 -20.80 -9.74 -33.29
C PRO A 37 -19.48 -10.02 -34.02
N LEU A 38 -18.50 -9.12 -33.96
CA LEU A 38 -17.18 -9.32 -34.56
C LEU A 38 -16.41 -10.48 -33.91
N GLN A 39 -16.50 -10.63 -32.58
CA GLN A 39 -15.97 -11.80 -31.88
C GLN A 39 -16.64 -13.09 -32.36
N VAL A 40 -17.97 -13.11 -32.55
CA VAL A 40 -18.71 -14.29 -33.02
C VAL A 40 -18.34 -14.66 -34.48
N THR A 41 -18.13 -13.68 -35.36
CA THR A 41 -17.76 -13.94 -36.77
C THR A 41 -16.28 -14.33 -36.94
N LEU A 42 -15.37 -13.79 -36.13
CA LEU A 42 -13.95 -14.15 -36.15
C LEU A 42 -13.66 -15.48 -35.44
N TRP A 43 -14.49 -15.89 -34.47
CA TRP A 43 -14.33 -17.15 -33.72
C TRP A 43 -14.07 -18.39 -34.61
N PRO A 44 -14.93 -18.75 -35.59
CA PRO A 44 -14.72 -19.92 -36.44
C PRO A 44 -13.54 -19.80 -37.41
N LEU A 45 -13.03 -18.58 -37.65
CA LEU A 45 -11.80 -18.36 -38.42
C LEU A 45 -10.57 -18.65 -37.56
N VAL A 46 -10.51 -18.04 -36.37
CA VAL A 46 -9.43 -18.25 -35.38
C VAL A 46 -9.34 -19.73 -34.97
N GLU A 47 -10.47 -20.41 -34.78
CA GLU A 47 -10.52 -21.83 -34.41
C GLU A 47 -9.94 -22.76 -35.49
N LYS A 48 -9.98 -22.37 -36.77
CA LYS A 48 -9.42 -23.13 -37.89
C LYS A 48 -7.92 -22.94 -38.08
N VAL A 49 -7.33 -21.86 -37.54
CA VAL A 49 -5.89 -21.61 -37.65
C VAL A 49 -5.13 -22.56 -36.70
N PRO A 50 -4.15 -23.35 -37.20
CA PRO A 50 -3.34 -24.20 -36.33
C PRO A 50 -2.44 -23.34 -35.44
N ARG A 51 -2.44 -23.63 -34.14
CA ARG A 51 -1.60 -22.94 -33.14
C ARG A 51 -0.11 -23.23 -33.34
N SER A 52 0.22 -24.50 -33.55
CA SER A 52 1.58 -24.99 -33.83
C SER A 52 1.58 -25.89 -35.07
N ILE A 53 2.74 -25.96 -35.73
CA ILE A 53 3.04 -26.94 -36.79
C ILE A 53 4.37 -27.60 -36.43
N VAL A 54 4.50 -28.90 -36.71
CA VAL A 54 5.75 -29.64 -36.55
C VAL A 54 6.63 -29.38 -37.77
N LEU A 55 7.75 -28.68 -37.58
CA LEU A 55 8.86 -28.62 -38.55
C LEU A 55 10.07 -29.35 -37.97
N ASP A 56 10.68 -30.23 -38.77
CA ASP A 56 11.90 -30.98 -38.43
C ASP A 56 11.87 -31.64 -37.04
N GLY A 57 10.72 -32.20 -36.66
CA GLY A 57 10.49 -32.87 -35.38
C GLY A 57 10.34 -31.94 -34.16
N ARG A 58 10.27 -30.61 -34.37
CA ARG A 58 10.02 -29.61 -33.32
C ARG A 58 8.66 -28.96 -33.53
N GLU A 59 7.88 -28.84 -32.46
CA GLU A 59 6.66 -28.01 -32.48
C GLU A 59 7.03 -26.52 -32.49
N VAL A 60 6.67 -25.82 -33.57
CA VAL A 60 6.83 -24.38 -33.69
C VAL A 60 5.46 -23.72 -33.51
N ASN A 61 5.33 -22.84 -32.52
CA ASN A 61 4.15 -22.01 -32.36
C ASN A 61 4.10 -20.96 -33.47
N ILE A 62 3.05 -20.99 -34.29
CA ILE A 62 2.87 -20.10 -35.45
C ILE A 62 1.79 -19.05 -35.16
N PHE A 63 0.76 -19.40 -34.36
CA PHE A 63 -0.34 -18.51 -34.07
C PHE A 63 -0.74 -18.60 -32.59
N THR A 64 -0.35 -17.60 -31.80
CA THR A 64 -0.72 -17.42 -30.39
C THR A 64 -1.06 -15.96 -30.13
N ALA A 65 -1.77 -15.66 -29.04
CA ALA A 65 -2.09 -14.29 -28.66
C ALA A 65 -0.82 -13.43 -28.57
N ASN A 66 0.22 -13.94 -27.89
CA ASN A 66 1.52 -13.28 -27.76
C ASN A 66 2.20 -12.95 -29.11
N ILE A 67 2.04 -13.79 -30.13
CA ILE A 67 2.56 -13.52 -31.49
C ILE A 67 1.79 -12.37 -32.14
N VAL A 68 0.47 -12.30 -31.95
CA VAL A 68 -0.36 -11.19 -32.44
C VAL A 68 0.00 -9.89 -31.70
N SER A 69 0.19 -9.93 -30.38
CA SER A 69 0.64 -8.77 -29.58
C SER A 69 2.03 -8.26 -29.96
N TRP A 70 2.98 -9.14 -30.31
CA TRP A 70 4.25 -8.72 -30.92
C TRP A 70 4.08 -8.14 -32.32
N SER A 71 3.24 -8.77 -33.15
CA SER A 71 2.99 -8.33 -34.53
C SER A 71 2.40 -6.92 -34.57
N ARG A 72 1.48 -6.58 -33.66
CA ARG A 72 0.94 -5.22 -33.52
C ARG A 72 2.01 -4.22 -33.02
N THR A 73 2.91 -4.60 -32.11
CA THR A 73 4.03 -3.71 -31.70
C THR A 73 4.96 -3.37 -32.86
N VAL A 74 5.26 -4.34 -33.73
CA VAL A 74 6.09 -4.12 -34.92
C VAL A 74 5.47 -3.10 -35.88
N LEU A 75 4.14 -2.91 -35.89
CA LEU A 75 3.46 -1.90 -36.73
C LEU A 75 3.85 -0.45 -36.41
N ALA A 76 4.42 -0.16 -35.24
CA ALA A 76 4.97 1.18 -34.94
C ALA A 76 6.02 1.61 -35.99
N ILE A 77 6.78 0.67 -36.55
CA ILE A 77 7.81 0.95 -37.57
C ILE A 77 7.17 1.39 -38.91
N PRO A 78 6.27 0.64 -39.57
CA PRO A 78 5.60 1.10 -40.79
C PRO A 78 4.69 2.32 -40.55
N ILE A 79 4.13 2.54 -39.35
CA ILE A 79 3.44 3.79 -39.01
C ILE A 79 4.42 4.98 -39.11
N ALA A 80 5.58 4.90 -38.45
CA ALA A 80 6.60 5.95 -38.52
C ALA A 80 7.16 6.15 -39.96
N LEU A 81 7.36 5.06 -40.71
CA LEU A 81 7.83 5.12 -42.09
C LEU A 81 6.80 5.73 -43.05
N THR A 82 5.51 5.42 -42.90
CA THR A 82 4.45 6.00 -43.74
C THR A 82 4.27 7.49 -43.48
N LEU A 83 4.36 7.93 -42.22
CA LEU A 83 4.41 9.36 -41.87
C LEU A 83 5.63 10.05 -42.52
N LYS A 84 6.82 9.48 -42.39
CA LYS A 84 8.06 10.03 -42.98
C LYS A 84 7.99 10.19 -44.51
N HIS A 85 7.32 9.26 -45.20
CA HIS A 85 7.17 9.28 -46.67
C HIS A 85 5.84 9.91 -47.12
N GLN A 86 5.14 10.66 -46.25
CA GLN A 86 3.90 11.39 -46.55
C GLN A 86 2.71 10.52 -46.99
N TYR A 87 2.73 9.22 -46.70
CA TYR A 87 1.63 8.28 -46.94
C TYR A 87 0.61 8.31 -45.80
N TYR A 88 0.02 9.48 -45.53
CA TYR A 88 -0.85 9.76 -44.38
C TYR A 88 -2.05 8.80 -44.26
N TRP A 89 -2.68 8.44 -45.38
CA TRP A 89 -3.77 7.46 -45.43
C TRP A 89 -3.32 6.04 -45.05
N ALA A 90 -2.10 5.64 -45.42
CA ALA A 90 -1.55 4.35 -45.00
C ALA A 90 -1.26 4.37 -43.49
N GLY A 91 -0.72 5.47 -42.97
CA GLY A 91 -0.52 5.68 -41.53
C GLY A 91 -1.83 5.57 -40.74
N PHE A 92 -2.90 6.21 -41.20
CA PHE A 92 -4.25 6.07 -40.61
C PHE A 92 -4.71 4.61 -40.55
N TRP A 93 -4.67 3.89 -41.67
CA TRP A 93 -5.15 2.51 -41.73
C TRP A 93 -4.26 1.54 -40.93
N LEU A 94 -2.96 1.81 -40.81
CA LEU A 94 -2.06 1.03 -39.96
C LEU A 94 -2.36 1.20 -38.46
N VAL A 95 -2.70 2.40 -38.01
CA VAL A 95 -3.13 2.65 -36.61
C VAL A 95 -4.48 1.99 -36.34
N MET A 96 -5.44 2.10 -37.27
CA MET A 96 -6.72 1.39 -37.15
C MET A 96 -6.56 -0.14 -37.19
N PHE A 97 -5.57 -0.65 -37.92
CA PHE A 97 -5.26 -2.07 -37.97
C PHE A 97 -4.56 -2.56 -36.69
N HIS A 98 -3.70 -1.74 -36.07
CA HIS A 98 -3.18 -2.01 -34.73
C HIS A 98 -4.31 -2.16 -33.70
N ASP A 99 -5.28 -1.23 -33.69
CA ASP A 99 -6.44 -1.28 -32.79
C ASP A 99 -7.34 -2.51 -33.03
N PHE A 100 -7.40 -3.00 -34.27
CA PHE A 100 -8.06 -4.27 -34.60
C PHE A 100 -7.26 -5.50 -34.12
N LEU A 101 -5.93 -5.46 -34.15
CA LEU A 101 -5.10 -6.57 -33.66
C LEU A 101 -5.13 -6.71 -32.13
N ASP A 102 -5.26 -5.60 -31.39
CA ASP A 102 -5.59 -5.57 -29.95
C ASP A 102 -6.96 -6.23 -29.65
N HIS A 103 -7.95 -6.08 -30.53
CA HIS A 103 -9.17 -6.88 -30.40
C HIS A 103 -8.90 -8.37 -30.71
N LEU A 104 -8.10 -8.66 -31.73
CA LEU A 104 -7.87 -10.02 -32.23
C LEU A 104 -7.09 -10.89 -31.24
N ASP A 105 -6.02 -10.41 -30.60
CA ASP A 105 -5.25 -11.20 -29.65
C ASP A 105 -6.09 -11.63 -28.42
N GLY A 106 -6.97 -10.75 -27.93
CA GLY A 106 -7.98 -11.06 -26.93
C GLY A 106 -9.03 -12.10 -27.37
N ILE A 107 -9.35 -12.21 -28.66
CA ILE A 107 -10.16 -13.32 -29.21
C ILE A 107 -9.32 -14.60 -29.24
N VAL A 108 -8.11 -14.55 -29.77
CA VAL A 108 -7.20 -15.70 -29.89
C VAL A 108 -6.94 -16.32 -28.52
N ALA A 109 -6.68 -15.51 -27.49
CA ALA A 109 -6.51 -15.97 -26.11
C ALA A 109 -7.74 -16.73 -25.58
N LYS A 110 -8.96 -16.23 -25.81
CA LYS A 110 -10.22 -16.89 -25.41
C LYS A 110 -10.42 -18.21 -26.15
N VAL A 111 -10.29 -18.23 -27.47
CA VAL A 111 -10.49 -19.42 -28.32
C VAL A 111 -9.48 -20.51 -27.95
N GLN A 112 -8.20 -20.16 -27.84
CA GLN A 112 -7.15 -21.13 -27.55
C GLN A 112 -7.27 -21.68 -26.12
N LYS A 113 -7.62 -20.85 -25.14
CA LYS A 113 -7.91 -21.31 -23.77
C LYS A 113 -9.07 -22.31 -23.72
N GLN A 114 -10.11 -22.11 -24.53
CA GLN A 114 -11.24 -23.03 -24.60
C GLN A 114 -10.90 -24.34 -25.33
N LYS A 115 -10.11 -24.28 -26.40
CA LYS A 115 -9.81 -25.43 -27.28
C LYS A 115 -8.66 -26.32 -26.79
N TYR A 116 -7.61 -25.72 -26.23
CA TYR A 116 -6.37 -26.40 -25.84
C TYR A 116 -6.07 -26.33 -24.33
N GLY A 117 -6.94 -25.69 -23.55
CA GLY A 117 -6.65 -25.35 -22.16
C GLY A 117 -5.64 -24.20 -22.04
N GLN A 118 -5.15 -23.97 -20.83
CA GLN A 118 -4.29 -22.83 -20.54
C GLN A 118 -2.81 -23.16 -20.77
N LEU A 119 -2.38 -23.10 -22.03
CA LEU A 119 -1.01 -23.40 -22.47
C LEU A 119 -0.03 -22.23 -22.34
N ASP A 120 -0.48 -20.99 -22.58
CA ASP A 120 0.36 -19.80 -22.41
C ASP A 120 0.31 -19.31 -20.97
N ASP A 121 1.44 -18.76 -20.50
CA ASP A 121 1.52 -18.09 -19.20
C ASP A 121 0.62 -16.83 -19.20
N PRO A 122 -0.48 -16.80 -18.41
CA PRO A 122 -1.41 -15.67 -18.39
C PRO A 122 -0.77 -14.38 -17.87
N LEU A 123 0.26 -14.50 -17.02
CA LEU A 123 0.94 -13.34 -16.45
C LEU A 123 1.78 -12.65 -17.53
N VAL A 124 2.54 -13.44 -18.30
CA VAL A 124 3.37 -12.92 -19.40
C VAL A 124 2.48 -12.39 -20.52
N GLY A 125 1.44 -13.12 -20.92
CA GLY A 125 0.52 -12.68 -21.98
C GLY A 125 -0.21 -11.38 -21.62
N GLY A 126 -0.81 -11.31 -20.43
CA GLY A 126 -1.52 -10.11 -19.97
C GLY A 126 -0.61 -8.90 -19.67
N PHE A 127 0.67 -9.13 -19.36
CA PHE A 127 1.67 -8.06 -19.30
C PHE A 127 2.07 -7.58 -20.69
N MET A 128 2.41 -8.51 -21.60
CA MET A 128 2.87 -8.19 -22.94
C MET A 128 1.84 -7.35 -23.69
N ASP A 129 0.59 -7.82 -23.73
CA ASP A 129 -0.57 -7.12 -24.26
C ASP A 129 -0.60 -5.66 -23.77
N ALA A 130 -0.82 -5.50 -22.46
CA ALA A 130 -0.92 -4.22 -21.78
C ALA A 130 0.29 -3.27 -21.88
N PHE A 131 1.48 -3.79 -22.20
CA PHE A 131 2.73 -3.01 -22.34
C PHE A 131 2.98 -2.61 -23.80
N CYS A 132 2.63 -3.49 -24.75
CA CYS A 132 2.78 -3.28 -26.18
C CYS A 132 1.97 -2.07 -26.68
N ASP A 133 0.74 -1.87 -26.19
CA ASP A 133 -0.06 -0.67 -26.50
C ASP A 133 0.65 0.63 -26.15
N LYS A 134 1.29 0.65 -24.98
CA LYS A 134 1.95 1.85 -24.45
C LYS A 134 3.18 2.21 -25.25
N ILE A 135 3.89 1.20 -25.76
CA ILE A 135 4.97 1.40 -26.72
C ILE A 135 4.44 1.99 -28.03
N VAL A 136 3.41 1.39 -28.63
CA VAL A 136 2.91 1.85 -29.96
C VAL A 136 2.32 3.25 -29.87
N ASN A 137 1.56 3.58 -28.83
CA ASN A 137 1.00 4.91 -28.62
C ASN A 137 2.08 5.98 -28.47
N VAL A 138 3.09 5.73 -27.62
CA VAL A 138 4.22 6.65 -27.42
C VAL A 138 5.03 6.83 -28.71
N LEU A 139 5.39 5.75 -29.41
CA LEU A 139 6.18 5.83 -30.65
C LEU A 139 5.41 6.51 -31.79
N SER A 140 4.10 6.28 -31.89
CA SER A 140 3.27 6.91 -32.92
C SER A 140 3.12 8.41 -32.67
N LEU A 141 2.79 8.83 -31.44
CA LEU A 141 2.73 10.25 -31.08
C LEU A 141 4.08 10.96 -31.24
N TRP A 142 5.18 10.31 -30.85
CA TRP A 142 6.52 10.84 -31.09
C TRP A 142 6.83 11.01 -32.58
N SER A 143 6.47 10.03 -33.42
CA SER A 143 6.67 10.10 -34.87
C SER A 143 5.84 11.22 -35.51
N ILE A 144 4.60 11.43 -35.04
CA ILE A 144 3.74 12.54 -35.45
C ILE A 144 4.37 13.89 -35.08
N LEU A 145 4.87 14.03 -33.84
CA LEU A 145 5.54 15.25 -33.37
C LEU A 145 6.80 15.59 -34.18
N MET A 146 7.57 14.59 -34.60
CA MET A 146 8.78 14.76 -35.41
C MET A 146 8.50 15.13 -36.88
N VAL A 147 7.29 14.86 -37.39
CA VAL A 147 6.88 15.14 -38.78
C VAL A 147 6.05 16.43 -38.89
N THR A 148 5.44 16.89 -37.80
CA THR A 148 4.57 18.08 -37.80
C THR A 148 5.38 19.37 -38.03
N ASP A 149 4.98 20.16 -39.03
CA ASP A 149 5.51 21.50 -39.24
C ASP A 149 4.72 22.54 -38.42
N PHE A 150 5.40 23.14 -37.45
CA PHE A 150 4.81 24.14 -36.56
C PHE A 150 4.87 25.57 -37.13
N SER A 151 5.56 25.81 -38.26
CA SER A 151 5.77 27.16 -38.82
C SER A 151 4.48 27.84 -39.28
N HIS A 152 3.48 27.06 -39.68
CA HIS A 152 2.16 27.51 -40.15
C HIS A 152 1.08 27.53 -39.05
N MET A 153 1.45 27.19 -37.81
CA MET A 153 0.54 27.13 -36.68
C MET A 153 0.65 28.40 -35.83
N THR A 154 -0.46 28.88 -35.28
CA THR A 154 -0.40 29.93 -34.26
C THR A 154 0.31 29.41 -33.00
N TRP A 155 0.85 30.30 -32.17
CA TRP A 155 1.46 29.92 -30.89
C TRP A 155 0.49 29.11 -30.02
N LEU A 156 -0.79 29.52 -29.95
CA LEU A 156 -1.81 28.81 -29.18
C LEU A 156 -2.10 27.42 -29.73
N GLN A 157 -2.25 27.27 -31.06
CA GLN A 157 -2.43 25.97 -31.71
C GLN A 157 -1.23 25.04 -31.42
N SER A 158 -0.01 25.55 -31.57
CA SER A 158 1.22 24.81 -31.29
C SER A 158 1.29 24.37 -29.82
N ALA A 159 0.99 25.29 -28.88
CA ALA A 159 0.99 25.00 -27.46
C ALA A 159 -0.04 23.93 -27.09
N VAL A 160 -1.28 24.01 -27.59
CA VAL A 160 -2.33 23.00 -27.35
C VAL A 160 -1.94 21.64 -27.95
N TYR A 161 -1.40 21.62 -29.16
CA TYR A 161 -0.99 20.39 -29.85
C TYR A 161 0.16 19.68 -29.12
N LEU A 162 1.22 20.41 -28.79
CA LEU A 162 2.37 19.91 -28.05
C LEU A 162 1.98 19.46 -26.64
N ALA A 163 1.17 20.25 -25.92
CA ALA A 163 0.71 19.90 -24.59
C ALA A 163 -0.13 18.61 -24.59
N ALA A 164 -1.06 18.45 -25.53
CA ALA A 164 -1.87 17.24 -25.64
C ALA A 164 -1.00 15.99 -25.89
N CYS A 165 -0.11 16.05 -26.90
CA CYS A 165 0.75 14.91 -27.24
C CYS A 165 1.75 14.58 -26.12
N ALA A 166 2.43 15.58 -25.56
CA ALA A 166 3.41 15.38 -24.49
C ALA A 166 2.77 14.84 -23.19
N THR A 167 1.57 15.31 -22.86
CA THR A 167 0.83 14.83 -21.68
C THR A 167 0.44 13.36 -21.84
N ILE A 168 -0.08 12.95 -23.01
CA ILE A 168 -0.40 11.55 -23.28
C ILE A 168 0.84 10.67 -23.31
N ILE A 169 1.94 11.11 -23.94
CA ILE A 169 3.23 10.39 -23.90
C ILE A 169 3.68 10.17 -22.45
N GLY A 170 3.57 11.19 -21.58
CA GLY A 170 3.89 11.08 -20.15
C GLY A 170 3.01 10.08 -19.41
N TYR A 171 1.69 10.10 -19.65
CA TYR A 171 0.76 9.13 -19.04
C TYR A 171 1.00 7.69 -19.54
N GLU A 172 1.20 7.49 -20.84
CA GLU A 172 1.43 6.16 -21.41
C GLU A 172 2.78 5.59 -20.98
N PHE A 173 3.83 6.41 -20.90
CA PHE A 173 5.13 6.01 -20.34
C PHE A 173 5.03 5.63 -18.86
N THR A 174 4.40 6.46 -18.02
CA THR A 174 4.25 6.17 -16.58
C THR A 174 3.36 4.94 -16.36
N LEU A 175 2.29 4.76 -17.12
CA LEU A 175 1.49 3.54 -17.13
C LEU A 175 2.29 2.32 -17.59
N GLY A 176 3.18 2.46 -18.58
CA GLY A 176 4.10 1.40 -19.01
C GLY A 176 5.06 0.97 -17.89
N VAL A 177 5.69 1.92 -17.19
CA VAL A 177 6.53 1.65 -16.01
C VAL A 177 5.73 0.96 -14.91
N VAL A 178 4.49 1.38 -14.67
CA VAL A 178 3.56 0.70 -13.76
C VAL A 178 3.33 -0.75 -14.20
N ARG A 179 2.97 -1.04 -15.46
CA ARG A 179 2.78 -2.43 -15.93
C ARG A 179 4.02 -3.30 -15.73
N VAL A 180 5.22 -2.78 -16.02
CA VAL A 180 6.50 -3.50 -15.82
C VAL A 180 6.73 -3.85 -14.35
N GLN A 181 6.49 -2.89 -13.44
CA GLN A 181 6.57 -3.12 -12.00
C GLN A 181 5.54 -4.14 -11.49
N ASP A 182 4.29 -4.09 -11.99
CA ASP A 182 3.25 -5.07 -11.64
C ASP A 182 3.63 -6.48 -12.10
N PHE A 183 4.18 -6.60 -13.31
CA PHE A 183 4.66 -7.88 -13.85
C PHE A 183 5.78 -8.47 -13.00
N PHE A 184 6.86 -7.74 -12.74
CA PHE A 184 7.96 -8.24 -11.90
C PHE A 184 7.50 -8.59 -10.47
N ARG A 185 6.60 -7.78 -9.89
CA ARG A 185 6.00 -8.06 -8.58
C ARG A 185 5.19 -9.36 -8.59
N ALA A 186 4.28 -9.53 -9.55
CA ALA A 186 3.44 -10.71 -9.65
C ALA A 186 4.24 -11.97 -10.00
N TYR A 187 5.29 -11.84 -10.81
CA TYR A 187 6.25 -12.90 -11.11
C TYR A 187 6.99 -13.34 -9.84
N TYR A 188 7.54 -12.39 -9.07
CA TYR A 188 8.21 -12.68 -7.80
C TYR A 188 7.27 -13.34 -6.77
N PHE A 189 6.03 -12.84 -6.63
CA PHE A 189 5.05 -13.48 -5.76
C PHE A 189 4.72 -14.90 -6.18
N ARG A 190 4.56 -15.17 -7.48
CA ARG A 190 4.28 -16.52 -8.01
C ARG A 190 5.43 -17.49 -7.74
N GLU A 191 6.67 -17.04 -7.91
CA GLU A 191 7.86 -17.89 -7.78
C GLU A 191 8.22 -18.16 -6.31
N PHE A 192 8.04 -17.17 -5.42
CA PHE A 192 8.58 -17.21 -4.05
C PHE A 192 7.54 -17.22 -2.90
N LYS A 193 6.22 -17.06 -3.16
CA LYS A 193 5.20 -17.10 -2.09
C LYS A 193 3.91 -17.83 -2.45
N LYS A 194 3.41 -18.63 -1.50
CA LYS A 194 2.13 -19.33 -1.61
C LYS A 194 0.97 -18.37 -1.36
N THR A 195 0.41 -17.82 -2.44
CA THR A 195 -0.98 -17.34 -2.59
C THR A 195 -1.62 -16.59 -1.40
N ASP A 196 -1.51 -15.26 -1.40
CA ASP A 196 -2.56 -14.42 -0.81
C ASP A 196 -3.72 -14.29 -1.81
N GLU A 197 -4.77 -15.10 -1.66
CA GLU A 197 -6.00 -15.01 -2.46
C GLU A 197 -6.89 -13.82 -2.02
N THR A 198 -6.38 -12.59 -2.16
CA THR A 198 -7.15 -11.35 -1.93
C THR A 198 -6.94 -10.29 -3.02
N SER A 199 -6.92 -10.72 -4.28
CA SER A 199 -7.17 -9.81 -5.41
C SER A 199 -8.67 -9.76 -5.71
N GLU A 200 -9.40 -8.93 -4.98
CA GLU A 200 -10.78 -8.61 -5.38
C GLU A 200 -10.81 -7.94 -6.76
N LYS A 201 -11.88 -8.20 -7.51
CA LYS A 201 -12.04 -7.75 -8.90
C LYS A 201 -11.99 -6.23 -8.96
N THR A 202 -11.13 -5.70 -9.83
CA THR A 202 -11.20 -4.30 -10.28
C THR A 202 -12.63 -3.93 -10.67
N SER A 203 -13.10 -2.76 -10.22
CA SER A 203 -14.46 -2.31 -10.49
C SER A 203 -14.75 -2.30 -11.99
N THR A 204 -15.98 -2.66 -12.37
CA THR A 204 -16.39 -2.68 -13.79
C THR A 204 -16.27 -1.29 -14.45
N ALA A 205 -16.39 -0.22 -13.66
CA ALA A 205 -16.13 1.15 -14.10
C ALA A 205 -14.66 1.37 -14.52
N ALA A 206 -13.68 0.98 -13.70
CA ALA A 206 -12.26 1.13 -14.01
C ALA A 206 -11.83 0.36 -15.28
N VAL A 207 -12.48 -0.78 -15.55
CA VAL A 207 -12.28 -1.57 -16.78
C VAL A 207 -12.84 -0.83 -18.01
N MET A 208 -14.02 -0.21 -17.89
CA MET A 208 -14.63 0.58 -18.97
C MET A 208 -13.86 1.88 -19.24
N GLU A 209 -13.36 2.54 -18.20
CA GLU A 209 -12.49 3.74 -18.31
C GLU A 209 -11.21 3.44 -19.11
N GLY A 210 -10.54 2.33 -18.83
CA GLY A 210 -9.37 1.88 -19.60
C GLY A 210 -9.68 1.66 -21.08
N LYS A 211 -10.74 0.90 -21.38
CA LYS A 211 -11.17 0.64 -22.77
C LYS A 211 -11.51 1.93 -23.54
N LEU A 212 -12.30 2.84 -22.94
CA LEU A 212 -12.67 4.11 -23.60
C LEU A 212 -11.42 4.96 -23.86
N LYS A 213 -10.51 5.04 -22.89
CA LYS A 213 -9.24 5.75 -23.01
C LYS A 213 -8.45 5.24 -24.23
N GLU A 214 -8.23 3.93 -24.31
CA GLU A 214 -7.41 3.31 -25.37
C GLU A 214 -8.02 3.54 -26.76
N LYS A 215 -9.35 3.43 -26.92
CA LYS A 215 -10.00 3.75 -28.20
C LYS A 215 -9.96 5.24 -28.57
N LEU A 216 -9.99 6.17 -27.60
CA LEU A 216 -9.78 7.60 -27.86
C LEU A 216 -8.33 7.90 -28.26
N GLU A 217 -7.34 7.21 -27.69
CA GLU A 217 -5.94 7.32 -28.10
C GLU A 217 -5.72 6.80 -29.52
N SER A 218 -6.22 5.60 -29.85
CA SER A 218 -6.15 5.02 -31.21
C SER A 218 -6.77 5.94 -32.27
N ILE A 219 -8.00 6.43 -32.03
CA ILE A 219 -8.69 7.35 -32.95
C ILE A 219 -7.94 8.69 -33.05
N GLY A 220 -7.44 9.20 -31.91
CA GLY A 220 -6.65 10.43 -31.84
C GLY A 220 -5.39 10.34 -32.70
N ILE A 221 -4.59 9.29 -32.52
CA ILE A 221 -3.37 9.04 -33.28
C ILE A 221 -3.68 8.84 -34.78
N ALA A 222 -4.66 8.01 -35.12
CA ALA A 222 -5.02 7.76 -36.52
C ALA A 222 -5.44 9.05 -37.25
N THR A 223 -6.32 9.85 -36.63
CA THR A 223 -6.77 11.11 -37.23
C THR A 223 -5.67 12.18 -37.28
N LEU A 224 -4.75 12.20 -36.30
CA LEU A 224 -3.53 13.01 -36.40
C LEU A 224 -2.59 12.59 -37.53
N CYS A 225 -2.51 11.30 -37.89
CA CYS A 225 -1.78 10.86 -39.09
C CYS A 225 -2.35 11.49 -40.36
N LEU A 226 -3.68 11.58 -40.50
CA LEU A 226 -4.34 12.27 -41.62
C LEU A 226 -4.14 13.79 -41.59
N ALA A 227 -4.06 14.39 -40.39
CA ALA A 227 -3.89 15.83 -40.23
C ALA A 227 -2.57 16.35 -40.83
N GLN A 228 -1.53 15.52 -40.89
CA GLN A 228 -0.25 15.84 -41.54
C GLN A 228 -0.35 16.07 -43.06
N GLY A 229 -1.49 15.71 -43.68
CA GLY A 229 -1.79 16.07 -45.07
C GLY A 229 -2.08 17.56 -45.30
N HIS A 230 -2.19 18.36 -44.24
CA HIS A 230 -2.44 19.80 -44.32
C HIS A 230 -1.26 20.60 -43.77
N LEU A 231 -0.94 21.73 -44.42
CA LEU A 231 0.09 22.69 -43.99
C LEU A 231 -0.07 23.17 -42.53
N ASN A 232 -1.30 23.25 -42.04
CA ASN A 232 -1.60 23.40 -40.62
C ASN A 232 -2.58 22.27 -40.23
N PRO A 233 -2.24 21.39 -39.27
CA PRO A 233 -3.10 20.28 -38.85
C PRO A 233 -4.52 20.72 -38.44
N PHE A 234 -4.70 21.91 -37.87
CA PHE A 234 -6.00 22.42 -37.44
C PHE A 234 -6.90 22.91 -38.58
N ASN A 235 -6.40 23.05 -39.81
CA ASN A 235 -7.24 23.39 -40.96
C ASN A 235 -8.11 22.20 -41.42
N GLY A 236 -7.67 20.98 -41.13
CA GLY A 236 -8.44 19.76 -41.39
C GLY A 236 -9.29 19.36 -40.19
N ALA A 237 -10.50 18.84 -40.45
CA ALA A 237 -11.33 18.25 -39.41
C ALA A 237 -10.60 17.11 -38.67
N SER A 238 -9.72 16.39 -39.37
CA SER A 238 -8.86 15.33 -38.83
C SER A 238 -7.96 15.79 -37.67
N GLY A 239 -7.32 16.97 -37.78
CA GLY A 239 -6.45 17.47 -36.70
C GLY A 239 -7.24 17.98 -35.50
N ILE A 240 -8.39 18.62 -35.73
CA ILE A 240 -9.31 19.04 -34.65
C ILE A 240 -9.85 17.83 -33.88
N ILE A 241 -10.33 16.80 -34.60
CA ILE A 241 -10.79 15.54 -34.00
C ILE A 241 -9.64 14.87 -33.24
N GLY A 242 -8.46 14.75 -33.85
CA GLY A 242 -7.30 14.09 -33.23
C GLY A 242 -6.89 14.74 -31.90
N VAL A 243 -6.71 16.06 -31.89
CA VAL A 243 -6.36 16.81 -30.67
C VAL A 243 -7.49 16.71 -29.62
N THR A 244 -8.76 16.75 -30.04
CA THR A 244 -9.91 16.64 -29.12
C THR A 244 -9.99 15.26 -28.47
N CYS A 245 -9.77 14.19 -29.24
CA CYS A 245 -9.70 12.82 -28.74
C CYS A 245 -8.55 12.64 -27.73
N LEU A 246 -7.36 13.19 -28.01
CA LEU A 246 -6.25 13.17 -27.04
C LEU A 246 -6.58 13.97 -25.77
N ILE A 247 -7.17 15.16 -25.89
CA ILE A 247 -7.53 15.97 -24.70
C ILE A 247 -8.55 15.25 -23.82
N LEU A 248 -9.54 14.57 -24.41
CA LEU A 248 -10.50 13.75 -23.67
C LEU A 248 -9.84 12.54 -23.02
N SER A 249 -8.87 11.89 -23.69
CA SER A 249 -8.15 10.75 -23.11
C SER A 249 -7.25 11.14 -21.93
N ILE A 250 -6.80 12.40 -21.79
CA ILE A 250 -5.98 12.85 -20.64
C ILE A 250 -6.69 12.60 -19.30
N ARG A 251 -8.00 12.93 -19.17
CA ARG A 251 -8.71 12.76 -17.89
C ARG A 251 -8.87 11.28 -17.54
N LEU A 252 -9.15 10.45 -18.54
CA LEU A 252 -9.26 9.00 -18.39
C LEU A 252 -7.89 8.34 -18.12
N ALA A 253 -6.81 8.87 -18.71
CA ALA A 253 -5.44 8.46 -18.42
C ALA A 253 -5.07 8.71 -16.96
N HIS A 254 -5.42 9.89 -16.43
CA HIS A 254 -5.25 10.23 -15.03
C HIS A 254 -6.04 9.30 -14.11
N SER A 255 -7.34 9.07 -14.41
CA SER A 255 -8.20 8.15 -13.64
C SER A 255 -7.64 6.72 -13.64
N SER A 256 -7.21 6.21 -14.79
CA SER A 256 -6.62 4.87 -14.93
C SER A 256 -5.29 4.73 -14.17
N LEU A 257 -4.47 5.78 -14.14
CA LEU A 257 -3.22 5.79 -13.37
C LEU A 257 -3.51 5.84 -11.86
N ALA A 258 -4.38 6.74 -11.41
CA ALA A 258 -4.79 6.86 -10.01
C ALA A 258 -5.34 5.52 -9.49
N SER A 259 -6.31 4.92 -10.19
CA SER A 259 -6.90 3.63 -9.81
C SER A 259 -5.85 2.50 -9.69
N LYS A 260 -4.82 2.48 -10.55
CA LYS A 260 -3.73 1.50 -10.49
C LYS A 260 -2.75 1.77 -9.33
N LEU A 261 -2.49 3.02 -9.00
CA LEU A 261 -1.65 3.39 -7.85
C LEU A 261 -2.37 3.13 -6.53
N ASP A 262 -3.66 3.47 -6.43
CA ASP A 262 -4.49 3.21 -5.25
C ASP A 262 -4.61 1.70 -4.99
N ALA A 263 -4.79 0.88 -6.03
CA ALA A 263 -4.79 -0.58 -5.92
C ALA A 263 -3.46 -1.16 -5.38
N ARG A 264 -2.34 -0.44 -5.56
CA ARG A 264 -1.03 -0.83 -5.02
C ARG A 264 -0.80 -0.38 -3.60
N GLU A 265 -1.48 0.65 -3.11
CA GLU A 265 -1.20 1.24 -1.79
C GLU A 265 -1.30 0.22 -0.64
N PRO A 266 -2.34 -0.66 -0.56
CA PRO A 266 -2.41 -1.70 0.47
C PRO A 266 -1.25 -2.71 0.38
N GLN A 267 -0.80 -3.03 -0.85
CA GLN A 267 0.26 -4.01 -1.12
C GLN A 267 1.66 -3.45 -0.90
N LEU A 268 1.88 -2.16 -1.19
CA LEU A 268 3.12 -1.45 -0.85
C LEU A 268 3.27 -1.36 0.68
N ARG A 269 2.18 -1.06 1.40
CA ARG A 269 2.14 -1.05 2.86
C ARG A 269 2.37 -2.42 3.49
N SER A 270 2.08 -3.54 2.80
CA SER A 270 2.43 -4.89 3.29
C SER A 270 3.85 -5.31 2.91
N GLN A 271 4.36 -4.92 1.74
CA GLN A 271 5.75 -5.18 1.34
C GLN A 271 6.77 -4.40 2.18
N ALA A 272 6.51 -3.12 2.48
CA ALA A 272 7.40 -2.33 3.34
C ALA A 272 7.62 -3.00 4.71
N ARG A 273 6.53 -3.43 5.36
CA ARG A 273 6.59 -4.17 6.64
C ARG A 273 7.39 -5.48 6.52
N ALA A 274 7.26 -6.19 5.40
CA ALA A 274 8.00 -7.45 5.20
C ALA A 274 9.51 -7.22 4.98
N TRP A 275 9.91 -6.07 4.42
CA TRP A 275 11.32 -5.68 4.31
C TRP A 275 11.88 -5.22 5.66
N ASP A 276 11.09 -4.45 6.44
CA ASP A 276 11.44 -4.10 7.83
C ASP A 276 11.66 -5.38 8.67
N ASP A 277 10.79 -6.39 8.54
CA ASP A 277 10.91 -7.70 9.20
C ASP A 277 12.15 -8.51 8.74
N GLU A 278 12.54 -8.43 7.45
CA GLU A 278 13.71 -9.12 6.89
C GLU A 278 15.04 -8.49 7.32
N ASP A 279 15.13 -7.16 7.37
CA ASP A 279 16.36 -6.49 7.84
C ASP A 279 16.51 -6.57 9.36
N GLU A 280 15.41 -6.60 10.13
CA GLU A 280 15.49 -6.92 11.56
C GLU A 280 15.87 -8.38 11.86
N THR A 281 15.45 -9.35 11.04
CA THR A 281 15.90 -10.74 11.21
C THR A 281 17.38 -10.92 10.86
N LYS A 282 17.93 -10.20 9.86
CA LYS A 282 19.39 -10.15 9.62
C LYS A 282 20.12 -9.43 10.76
N TYR A 283 19.62 -8.30 11.24
CA TYR A 283 20.25 -7.54 12.31
C TYR A 283 20.29 -8.32 13.64
N SER A 284 19.20 -9.03 13.96
CA SER A 284 19.14 -9.89 15.14
C SER A 284 19.98 -11.17 14.99
N ALA A 285 20.12 -11.74 13.79
CA ALA A 285 21.06 -12.83 13.51
C ALA A 285 22.52 -12.39 13.74
N ASN A 286 22.92 -11.23 13.18
CA ASN A 286 24.27 -10.66 13.38
C ASN A 286 24.55 -10.38 14.87
N ILE A 287 23.57 -9.86 15.63
CA ILE A 287 23.70 -9.67 17.08
C ILE A 287 23.83 -11.01 17.82
N LYS A 288 23.24 -12.09 17.30
CA LYS A 288 23.34 -13.42 17.90
C LYS A 288 24.72 -14.03 17.66
N GLU A 289 25.26 -13.96 16.45
CA GLU A 289 26.66 -14.32 16.16
C GLU A 289 27.65 -13.49 16.99
N LEU A 290 27.44 -12.18 17.11
CA LEU A 290 28.25 -11.29 17.97
C LEU A 290 28.17 -11.63 19.47
N LYS A 291 27.11 -12.29 19.92
CA LYS A 291 26.99 -12.78 21.31
C LYS A 291 27.60 -14.17 21.48
N GLU A 292 27.45 -15.05 20.50
CA GLU A 292 28.02 -16.41 20.52
C GLU A 292 29.56 -16.38 20.41
N THR A 293 30.11 -15.45 19.62
CA THR A 293 31.56 -15.13 19.60
C THR A 293 32.04 -14.48 20.91
N LYS A 294 31.23 -13.62 21.56
CA LYS A 294 31.58 -13.07 22.88
C LYS A 294 31.40 -14.02 24.06
N SER A 295 30.73 -15.16 23.88
CA SER A 295 30.61 -16.21 24.90
C SER A 295 31.67 -17.30 24.80
N SER A 296 32.56 -17.25 23.79
CA SER A 296 33.66 -18.22 23.62
C SER A 296 35.01 -17.70 24.09
N ASP A 297 35.20 -16.38 24.23
CA ASP A 297 36.45 -15.77 24.68
C ASP A 297 36.36 -15.15 26.09
N ALA A 298 37.29 -15.59 26.94
CA ALA A 298 37.74 -15.01 28.21
C ALA A 298 36.79 -15.03 29.43
N GLU A 299 36.94 -16.09 30.24
CA GLU A 299 36.99 -15.93 31.70
C GLU A 299 38.16 -14.99 32.06
N THR A 300 37.90 -13.76 32.53
CA THR A 300 38.87 -13.03 33.37
C THR A 300 38.16 -12.06 34.32
N GLN A 301 38.38 -12.26 35.61
CA GLN A 301 37.95 -11.37 36.69
C GLN A 301 38.83 -10.11 36.71
N VAL A 302 38.25 -8.92 36.61
CA VAL A 302 38.90 -7.66 37.04
C VAL A 302 37.85 -6.72 37.65
N ASP A 303 38.05 -6.39 38.92
CA ASP A 303 37.36 -5.32 39.65
C ASP A 303 38.08 -3.98 39.40
N ILE A 304 37.39 -2.93 38.97
CA ILE A 304 37.88 -1.54 39.09
C ILE A 304 36.70 -0.59 39.40
N THR A 305 36.74 -0.01 40.60
CA THR A 305 35.98 1.18 41.00
C THR A 305 36.69 2.46 40.56
N GLU A 306 35.91 3.45 40.13
CA GLU A 306 36.20 4.90 40.11
C GLU A 306 37.47 5.42 39.38
N LEU A 307 37.25 6.37 38.46
CA LEU A 307 37.69 7.78 38.61
C LEU A 307 37.23 8.63 37.42
N ASP A 308 36.49 9.70 37.72
CA ASP A 308 36.18 10.79 36.77
C ASP A 308 37.37 11.76 36.63
N ALA A 309 37.46 12.48 35.49
CA ALA A 309 37.37 13.96 35.45
C ALA A 309 37.83 14.62 34.13
N ASP A 310 37.08 15.66 33.76
CA ASP A 310 37.45 16.92 33.07
C ASP A 310 37.88 16.99 31.59
N ALA A 311 36.99 17.61 30.79
CA ALA A 311 37.31 18.87 30.11
C ALA A 311 36.05 19.75 29.86
N ASN A 312 36.13 21.01 30.31
CA ASN A 312 35.26 22.21 30.11
C ASN A 312 34.62 22.38 28.71
N GLU A 313 33.60 23.23 28.48
CA GLU A 313 33.00 24.38 29.21
C GLU A 313 31.50 24.49 28.81
N ASN A 314 30.59 25.31 29.36
CA ASN A 314 30.55 26.52 30.20
C ASN A 314 29.32 26.40 31.17
N THR A 315 28.84 27.32 32.02
CA THR A 315 28.97 28.80 32.16
C THR A 315 28.72 29.25 33.62
N GLU A 316 28.88 30.55 33.90
CA GLU A 316 28.56 31.25 35.16
C GLU A 316 27.08 31.10 35.65
N LYS A 317 26.74 31.09 36.96
CA LYS A 317 26.81 32.28 37.86
C LYS A 317 26.57 31.98 39.37
N SER A 318 27.54 32.38 40.19
CA SER A 318 27.40 33.26 41.38
C SER A 318 26.48 32.90 42.60
N ARG A 319 27.16 32.59 43.71
CA ARG A 319 27.05 33.15 45.10
C ARG A 319 26.14 32.51 46.19
N ASN A 320 26.83 32.27 47.33
CA ASN A 320 26.49 32.46 48.75
C ASN A 320 25.22 31.82 49.35
N THR A 321 25.16 31.44 50.64
CA THR A 321 26.04 30.90 51.71
C THR A 321 25.13 30.80 52.96
N ASP A 322 25.51 29.95 53.93
CA ASP A 322 25.18 30.02 55.38
C ASP A 322 23.80 29.57 55.96
N GLY A 323 23.84 28.39 56.61
CA GLY A 323 23.29 28.12 57.96
C GLY A 323 21.81 27.69 58.12
N VAL A 324 21.36 27.14 59.27
CA VAL A 324 22.05 26.57 60.47
C VAL A 324 21.02 25.74 61.31
N SER A 325 21.37 24.53 61.77
CA SER A 325 20.77 23.76 62.91
C SER A 325 19.26 23.32 62.86
N HIS A 326 18.69 22.46 63.73
CA HIS A 326 19.10 21.78 64.99
C HIS A 326 18.24 20.49 65.23
N ASP A 327 18.76 19.53 66.03
CA ASP A 327 18.08 18.62 67.00
C ASP A 327 16.98 17.60 66.59
N SER A 328 16.78 16.44 67.29
CA SER A 328 17.59 15.71 68.29
C SER A 328 17.04 14.28 68.56
N ASP A 329 17.93 13.35 68.91
CA ASP A 329 17.79 12.17 69.80
C ASP A 329 16.51 11.30 69.90
N PHE A 330 16.67 9.98 69.65
CA PHE A 330 16.35 8.97 70.69
C PHE A 330 17.14 7.66 70.53
N HIS A 331 18.03 7.35 71.48
CA HIS A 331 18.70 6.04 71.59
C HIS A 331 17.87 5.07 72.44
N ARG A 332 17.77 3.79 72.05
CA ARG A 332 17.85 2.66 72.99
C ARG A 332 18.13 1.31 72.32
N SER A 333 19.32 0.78 72.59
CA SER A 333 19.70 -0.61 72.31
C SER A 333 19.21 -1.55 73.42
N PHE A 334 18.62 -2.68 73.05
CA PHE A 334 18.51 -3.86 73.91
C PHE A 334 18.82 -5.12 73.10
N SER A 335 19.92 -5.79 73.44
CA SER A 335 20.28 -7.09 72.87
C SER A 335 19.54 -8.21 73.59
N MET A 336 18.79 -9.03 72.86
CA MET A 336 18.20 -10.28 73.36
C MET A 336 18.77 -11.46 72.57
N PRO A 337 19.41 -12.45 73.22
CA PRO A 337 19.93 -13.64 72.54
C PRO A 337 18.80 -14.63 72.25
N GLY A 338 18.76 -15.15 71.02
CA GLY A 338 17.79 -16.18 70.61
C GLY A 338 16.77 -15.70 69.57
N LEU A 339 17.25 -15.18 68.44
CA LEU A 339 16.40 -14.80 67.32
C LEU A 339 17.12 -15.05 65.99
N VAL A 340 16.97 -16.26 65.44
CA VAL A 340 17.33 -16.53 64.04
C VAL A 340 16.26 -15.88 63.18
N LEU A 341 16.48 -14.63 62.77
CA LEU A 341 15.55 -13.92 61.90
C LEU A 341 16.21 -13.24 60.70
N PHE A 342 15.63 -13.56 59.56
CA PHE A 342 15.64 -12.85 58.28
C PHE A 342 17.01 -12.64 57.62
N ASN A 343 17.32 -13.59 56.74
CA ASN A 343 18.10 -13.36 55.52
C ASN A 343 17.55 -12.13 54.77
N GLU A 344 18.37 -11.12 54.48
CA GLU A 344 17.94 -9.78 54.04
C GLU A 344 17.32 -9.73 52.63
N ASN A 345 17.21 -10.87 51.95
CA ASN A 345 16.67 -11.00 50.59
C ASN A 345 15.14 -11.10 50.48
N THR A 346 14.38 -11.02 51.58
CA THR A 346 12.91 -11.17 51.54
C THR A 346 12.14 -10.03 52.18
N LEU A 347 11.82 -9.01 51.38
CA LEU A 347 10.59 -8.20 51.54
C LEU A 347 10.13 -7.49 50.25
N ASP A 348 10.47 -8.04 49.07
CA ASP A 348 9.74 -7.69 47.83
C ASP A 348 8.33 -8.28 47.90
N CYS A 349 7.38 -7.47 48.33
CA CYS A 349 5.97 -7.84 48.55
C CYS A 349 5.14 -7.95 47.26
N ARG A 350 5.79 -7.84 46.10
CA ARG A 350 5.17 -8.01 44.77
C ARG A 350 4.88 -9.47 44.47
N VAL A 351 3.75 -9.73 43.79
CA VAL A 351 3.39 -11.08 43.36
C VAL A 351 4.34 -11.59 42.28
N GLU A 352 4.45 -12.90 42.09
CA GLU A 352 5.39 -13.46 41.11
C GLU A 352 5.01 -13.08 39.66
N ARG A 353 3.72 -13.13 39.34
CA ARG A 353 3.20 -12.89 37.98
C ARG A 353 1.93 -12.02 37.96
N VAL A 354 1.93 -11.00 37.12
CA VAL A 354 0.78 -10.11 36.82
C VAL A 354 0.28 -10.40 35.43
N TYR A 355 -1.02 -10.61 35.27
CA TYR A 355 -1.64 -10.92 33.99
C TYR A 355 -2.58 -9.81 33.54
N THR A 356 -2.64 -9.55 32.24
CA THR A 356 -3.73 -8.78 31.62
C THR A 356 -4.00 -9.29 30.22
N VAL A 357 -5.21 -9.10 29.71
CA VAL A 357 -5.58 -9.40 28.32
C VAL A 357 -6.29 -8.20 27.71
N GLY A 358 -5.87 -7.82 26.50
CA GLY A 358 -6.34 -6.60 25.86
C GLY A 358 -6.23 -6.57 24.34
N CYS A 359 -6.71 -5.45 23.79
CA CYS A 359 -6.68 -5.16 22.37
C CYS A 359 -5.36 -4.49 21.95
N PHE A 360 -4.86 -3.55 22.76
CA PHE A 360 -3.62 -2.79 22.54
C PHE A 360 -3.49 -2.12 21.16
N ASP A 361 -4.63 -1.79 20.53
CA ASP A 361 -4.73 -1.08 19.23
C ASP A 361 -4.45 0.42 19.39
N LEU A 362 -3.67 1.00 18.46
CA LEU A 362 -3.07 2.33 18.56
C LEU A 362 -2.33 2.49 19.89
N PHE A 363 -1.20 1.80 20.03
CA PHE A 363 -0.46 1.73 21.30
C PHE A 363 -0.10 3.14 21.81
N HIS A 364 -0.59 3.50 22.99
CA HIS A 364 -0.68 4.89 23.45
C HIS A 364 -0.40 5.00 24.95
N TYR A 365 -0.19 6.23 25.44
CA TYR A 365 0.19 6.51 26.84
C TYR A 365 -0.65 5.77 27.89
N GLY A 366 -1.97 5.68 27.71
CA GLY A 366 -2.84 4.87 28.60
C GLY A 366 -2.45 3.39 28.72
N HIS A 367 -2.03 2.72 27.63
CA HIS A 367 -1.53 1.35 27.67
C HIS A 367 -0.17 1.27 28.38
N ILE A 368 0.73 2.22 28.09
CA ILE A 368 2.06 2.31 28.73
C ILE A 368 1.91 2.50 30.25
N ARG A 369 1.01 3.39 30.69
CA ARG A 369 0.72 3.62 32.11
C ARG A 369 0.15 2.38 32.77
N LEU A 370 -0.80 1.69 32.14
CA LEU A 370 -1.34 0.41 32.66
C LEU A 370 -0.22 -0.62 32.91
N LEU A 371 0.65 -0.85 31.93
CA LEU A 371 1.75 -1.83 32.04
C LEU A 371 2.82 -1.40 33.05
N LYS A 372 3.14 -0.09 33.15
CA LYS A 372 4.04 0.44 34.17
C LYS A 372 3.47 0.32 35.60
N GLU A 373 2.17 0.56 35.79
CA GLU A 373 1.52 0.32 37.09
C GLU A 373 1.49 -1.18 37.44
N MET A 374 1.23 -2.06 36.47
CA MET A 374 1.28 -3.52 36.67
C MET A 374 2.63 -4.00 37.24
N ARG A 375 3.75 -3.46 36.76
CA ARG A 375 5.11 -3.81 37.25
C ARG A 375 5.40 -3.38 38.70
N LYS A 376 4.56 -2.53 39.31
CA LYS A 376 4.57 -2.26 40.76
C LYS A 376 3.92 -3.36 41.59
N TYR A 377 3.05 -4.17 40.98
CA TYR A 377 2.30 -5.22 41.69
C TYR A 377 2.94 -6.59 41.60
N GLY A 378 3.73 -6.87 40.56
CA GLY A 378 4.39 -8.17 40.40
C GLY A 378 5.70 -8.12 39.64
N LYS A 379 6.51 -9.16 39.82
CA LYS A 379 7.87 -9.28 39.28
C LYS A 379 7.89 -9.51 37.76
N LYS A 380 6.98 -10.34 37.25
CA LYS A 380 6.78 -10.57 35.82
C LYS A 380 5.42 -10.05 35.34
N VAL A 381 5.42 -9.31 34.24
CA VAL A 381 4.22 -8.82 33.56
C VAL A 381 3.95 -9.68 32.32
N ILE A 382 2.79 -10.35 32.29
CA ILE A 382 2.38 -11.31 31.26
C ILE A 382 1.14 -10.76 30.56
N VAL A 383 1.19 -10.61 29.24
CA VAL A 383 0.14 -9.91 28.47
C VAL A 383 -0.41 -10.73 27.33
N GLY A 384 -1.73 -10.96 27.34
CA GLY A 384 -2.47 -11.52 26.22
C GLY A 384 -2.94 -10.43 25.26
N VAL A 385 -2.64 -10.60 23.97
CA VAL A 385 -3.05 -9.69 22.89
C VAL A 385 -4.04 -10.43 21.99
N HIS A 386 -5.28 -9.93 21.88
CA HIS A 386 -6.25 -10.53 20.96
C HIS A 386 -5.80 -10.39 19.50
N ASP A 387 -6.05 -11.41 18.70
CA ASP A 387 -5.84 -11.36 17.25
C ASP A 387 -6.86 -10.43 16.56
N SER A 388 -6.52 -9.96 15.35
CA SER A 388 -7.39 -9.04 14.60
C SER A 388 -8.78 -9.60 14.28
N ARG A 389 -8.93 -10.93 14.10
CA ARG A 389 -10.24 -11.56 13.86
C ARG A 389 -11.11 -11.50 15.10
N SER A 390 -10.56 -11.80 16.28
CA SER A 390 -11.29 -11.72 17.55
C SER A 390 -11.67 -10.29 17.90
N ILE A 391 -10.80 -9.31 17.64
CA ILE A 391 -11.12 -7.89 17.83
C ILE A 391 -12.29 -7.46 16.93
N TYR A 392 -12.30 -7.90 15.67
CA TYR A 392 -13.42 -7.66 14.76
C TYR A 392 -14.72 -8.31 15.26
N GLN A 393 -14.66 -9.54 15.77
CA GLN A 393 -15.83 -10.21 16.36
C GLN A 393 -16.36 -9.49 17.61
N LEU A 394 -15.48 -9.09 18.53
CA LEU A 394 -15.80 -8.42 19.80
C LEU A 394 -16.29 -6.97 19.62
N LYS A 395 -15.65 -6.20 18.74
CA LYS A 395 -15.83 -4.73 18.65
C LYS A 395 -16.38 -4.24 17.31
N LYS A 396 -16.72 -5.16 16.38
CA LYS A 396 -17.21 -4.88 15.01
C LYS A 396 -16.36 -3.87 14.25
N ARG A 397 -15.05 -3.84 14.55
CA ARG A 397 -14.07 -2.91 13.97
C ARG A 397 -12.74 -3.62 13.82
N VAL A 398 -12.06 -3.37 12.70
CA VAL A 398 -10.68 -3.84 12.50
C VAL A 398 -9.75 -2.94 13.35
N PRO A 399 -8.74 -3.51 14.05
CA PRO A 399 -7.67 -2.70 14.64
C PRO A 399 -6.87 -2.01 13.53
N VAL A 400 -6.27 -0.85 13.83
CA VAL A 400 -5.35 -0.17 12.91
C VAL A 400 -4.03 -0.92 12.87
N ASP A 401 -3.54 -1.31 14.05
CA ASP A 401 -2.27 -2.01 14.19
C ASP A 401 -2.45 -3.54 14.02
N SER A 402 -1.51 -4.18 13.31
CA SER A 402 -1.51 -5.63 13.13
C SER A 402 -1.33 -6.37 14.47
N THR A 403 -1.74 -7.64 14.56
CA THR A 403 -1.51 -8.44 15.79
C THR A 403 -0.03 -8.47 16.18
N VAL A 404 0.87 -8.62 15.20
CA VAL A 404 2.32 -8.64 15.41
C VAL A 404 2.81 -7.31 15.97
N THR A 405 2.43 -6.19 15.33
CA THR A 405 2.75 -4.83 15.79
C THR A 405 2.27 -4.58 17.21
N ARG A 406 1.04 -4.97 17.55
CA ARG A 406 0.47 -4.81 18.90
C ARG A 406 1.20 -5.68 19.93
N MET A 407 1.58 -6.90 19.58
CA MET A 407 2.40 -7.76 20.45
C MET A 407 3.80 -7.19 20.67
N ARG A 408 4.45 -6.65 19.63
CA ARG A 408 5.77 -6.00 19.73
C ARG A 408 5.73 -4.76 20.63
N ASN A 409 4.79 -3.84 20.41
CA ASN A 409 4.64 -2.62 21.22
C ASN A 409 4.37 -2.94 22.70
N VAL A 410 3.66 -4.03 22.98
CA VAL A 410 3.44 -4.53 24.35
C VAL A 410 4.70 -5.17 24.95
N LYS A 411 5.49 -5.88 24.13
CA LYS A 411 6.68 -6.64 24.58
C LYS A 411 7.78 -5.77 25.17
N GLU A 412 7.87 -4.49 24.81
CA GLU A 412 8.79 -3.54 25.45
C GLU A 412 8.49 -3.30 26.95
N PHE A 413 7.23 -3.49 27.36
CA PHE A 413 6.75 -3.25 28.73
C PHE A 413 6.29 -4.53 29.44
N ALA A 414 6.42 -5.69 28.79
CA ALA A 414 5.92 -6.98 29.27
C ALA A 414 6.98 -8.08 29.11
N ASP A 415 7.18 -8.86 30.17
CA ASP A 415 8.17 -9.92 30.23
C ASP A 415 7.78 -11.10 29.32
N GLU A 416 6.49 -11.43 29.27
CA GLU A 416 5.93 -12.50 28.42
C GLU A 416 4.68 -11.99 27.68
N VAL A 417 4.54 -12.29 26.39
CA VAL A 417 3.42 -11.83 25.54
C VAL A 417 2.90 -13.00 24.72
N PHE A 418 1.57 -13.20 24.72
CA PHE A 418 0.92 -14.31 24.00
C PHE A 418 -0.27 -13.83 23.15
N CYS A 419 -0.56 -14.54 22.08
CA CYS A 419 -1.69 -14.26 21.20
C CYS A 419 -2.96 -14.97 21.72
N VAL A 420 -4.09 -14.25 21.78
CA VAL A 420 -5.40 -14.81 22.11
C VAL A 420 -6.22 -14.91 20.82
N ALA A 421 -6.36 -16.14 20.32
CA ALA A 421 -7.21 -16.48 19.18
C ALA A 421 -8.60 -16.92 19.69
N GLY A 422 -9.48 -15.94 19.90
CA GLY A 422 -10.85 -16.14 20.35
C GLY A 422 -11.44 -14.87 20.99
N THR A 423 -12.77 -14.81 21.04
CA THR A 423 -13.52 -13.79 21.80
C THR A 423 -13.40 -14.00 23.30
N ASP A 424 -13.20 -15.23 23.75
CA ASP A 424 -13.00 -15.61 25.15
C ASP A 424 -11.51 -15.94 25.42
N PRO A 425 -10.82 -15.20 26.31
CA PRO A 425 -9.44 -15.51 26.68
C PRO A 425 -9.30 -16.62 27.74
N SER A 426 -10.40 -17.12 28.32
CA SER A 426 -10.39 -18.14 29.39
C SER A 426 -9.47 -19.35 29.13
N PRO A 427 -9.53 -20.06 27.98
CA PRO A 427 -8.69 -21.24 27.76
C PRO A 427 -7.20 -20.91 27.68
N PHE A 428 -6.84 -19.72 27.17
CA PHE A 428 -5.44 -19.27 27.10
C PHE A 428 -4.91 -18.94 28.49
N ILE A 429 -5.73 -18.28 29.33
CA ILE A 429 -5.40 -17.99 30.73
C ILE A 429 -5.25 -19.29 31.53
N GLU A 430 -6.14 -20.26 31.37
CA GLU A 430 -6.02 -21.57 32.04
C GLU A 430 -4.79 -22.38 31.62
N TYR A 431 -4.34 -22.24 30.37
CA TYR A 431 -3.16 -22.93 29.84
C TYR A 431 -1.84 -22.30 30.29
N ILE A 432 -1.75 -20.96 30.30
CA ILE A 432 -0.53 -20.23 30.70
C ILE A 432 -0.38 -20.10 32.23
N PHE A 433 -1.45 -20.35 32.98
CA PHE A 433 -1.42 -20.32 34.45
C PHE A 433 -0.89 -21.66 35.00
N ASP A 434 0.37 -21.66 35.42
CA ASP A 434 0.95 -22.82 36.12
C ASP A 434 0.27 -23.06 37.48
N ARG A 435 -0.62 -24.05 37.50
CA ARG A 435 -1.38 -24.47 38.68
C ARG A 435 -0.51 -25.06 39.80
N SER A 436 0.73 -25.49 39.50
CA SER A 436 1.61 -26.11 40.49
C SER A 436 2.34 -25.09 41.38
N SER A 437 2.65 -23.89 40.84
CA SER A 437 3.51 -22.91 41.52
C SER A 437 2.82 -21.62 42.00
N LEU A 438 1.60 -21.30 41.53
CA LEU A 438 1.11 -19.90 41.54
C LEU A 438 -0.19 -19.61 42.29
N LYS A 439 -0.84 -20.60 42.92
CA LYS A 439 -2.22 -20.46 43.44
C LYS A 439 -2.49 -19.26 44.36
N ASN A 440 -1.47 -18.78 45.08
CA ASN A 440 -1.56 -17.63 45.99
C ASN A 440 -0.61 -16.47 45.59
N ASN A 441 0.05 -16.51 44.42
CA ASN A 441 1.13 -15.59 44.08
C ASN A 441 1.04 -15.02 42.65
N ALA A 442 -0.18 -14.71 42.22
CA ALA A 442 -0.46 -14.06 40.94
C ALA A 442 -1.69 -13.15 41.03
N ILE A 443 -1.76 -12.14 40.16
CA ILE A 443 -2.84 -11.16 40.12
C ILE A 443 -3.23 -10.83 38.67
N TYR A 444 -4.51 -10.66 38.40
CA TYR A 444 -5.03 -10.19 37.11
C TYR A 444 -5.39 -8.71 37.21
N ILE A 445 -4.82 -7.87 36.34
CA ILE A 445 -5.01 -6.41 36.35
C ILE A 445 -5.67 -5.94 35.07
N ARG A 446 -6.67 -5.06 35.17
CA ARG A 446 -7.38 -4.45 34.04
C ARG A 446 -7.75 -3.00 34.35
N GLY A 447 -7.98 -2.19 33.32
CA GLY A 447 -8.71 -0.92 33.47
C GLY A 447 -10.16 -1.16 33.92
N ASP A 448 -10.72 -0.20 34.65
CA ASP A 448 -12.10 -0.18 35.14
C ASP A 448 -13.16 0.09 34.05
N ASP A 449 -12.76 0.47 32.82
CA ASP A 449 -13.61 0.67 31.62
C ASP A 449 -14.72 -0.37 31.40
N MET A 450 -14.48 -1.62 31.81
CA MET A 450 -15.33 -2.77 31.52
C MET A 450 -15.16 -3.81 32.65
N PRO A 451 -15.89 -3.67 33.76
CA PRO A 451 -15.74 -4.51 34.95
C PRO A 451 -16.35 -5.91 34.80
N GLU A 452 -17.12 -6.14 33.73
CA GLU A 452 -17.65 -7.45 33.35
C GLU A 452 -17.01 -7.89 32.04
N PHE A 453 -16.27 -9.00 32.06
CA PHE A 453 -15.54 -9.53 30.92
C PHE A 453 -15.60 -11.07 30.89
N PRO A 454 -15.53 -11.73 29.70
CA PRO A 454 -15.83 -13.17 29.57
C PRO A 454 -15.06 -14.08 30.54
N ALA A 455 -13.75 -13.84 30.69
CA ALA A 455 -12.89 -14.64 31.55
C ALA A 455 -12.94 -14.29 33.05
N LYS A 456 -13.79 -13.36 33.50
CA LYS A 456 -13.82 -12.89 34.89
C LYS A 456 -13.96 -14.02 35.91
N LYS A 457 -14.93 -14.92 35.70
CA LYS A 457 -15.20 -16.09 36.55
C LYS A 457 -14.06 -17.13 36.57
N VAL A 458 -13.18 -17.09 35.57
CA VAL A 458 -12.00 -17.95 35.47
C VAL A 458 -10.82 -17.28 36.16
N CYS A 459 -10.58 -15.98 35.90
CA CYS A 459 -9.59 -15.18 36.63
C CYS A 459 -9.85 -15.22 38.14
N GLU A 460 -11.06 -14.90 38.60
CA GLU A 460 -11.43 -14.91 40.04
C GLU A 460 -11.27 -16.29 40.72
N ARG A 461 -11.28 -17.38 39.94
CA ARG A 461 -11.03 -18.74 40.43
C ARG A 461 -9.54 -19.09 40.53
N LEU A 462 -8.71 -18.50 39.68
CA LEU A 462 -7.28 -18.77 39.59
C LEU A 462 -6.44 -17.78 40.41
N MET A 463 -6.89 -16.53 40.54
CA MET A 463 -6.09 -15.41 41.07
C MET A 463 -6.95 -14.22 41.49
N THR A 464 -6.37 -13.29 42.25
CA THR A 464 -7.03 -12.04 42.61
C THR A 464 -7.20 -11.14 41.38
N VAL A 465 -8.38 -10.58 41.17
CA VAL A 465 -8.65 -9.57 40.13
C VAL A 465 -8.60 -8.16 40.75
N LYS A 466 -7.82 -7.26 40.14
CA LYS A 466 -7.74 -5.85 40.54
C LYS A 466 -7.99 -4.93 39.36
N PHE A 467 -8.85 -3.93 39.56
CA PHE A 467 -9.08 -2.86 38.59
C PHE A 467 -8.20 -1.66 38.93
N LEU A 468 -7.66 -1.02 37.89
CA LEU A 468 -6.95 0.26 37.99
C LEU A 468 -7.78 1.35 37.27
N PRO A 469 -7.77 2.59 37.79
CA PRO A 469 -8.54 3.68 37.19
C PRO A 469 -8.03 3.99 35.78
N TYR A 470 -8.95 4.14 34.84
CA TYR A 470 -8.60 4.50 33.46
C TYR A 470 -7.89 5.85 33.38
N THR A 471 -7.02 5.99 32.38
CA THR A 471 -6.34 7.26 32.14
C THR A 471 -7.23 8.17 31.31
N GLU A 472 -7.79 9.18 31.96
CA GLU A 472 -8.60 10.20 31.29
C GLU A 472 -7.85 10.85 30.12
N GLY A 473 -8.63 11.33 29.14
CA GLY A 473 -8.10 11.97 27.93
C GLY A 473 -7.71 11.02 26.78
N VAL A 474 -7.11 9.86 27.03
CA VAL A 474 -6.46 9.04 25.98
C VAL A 474 -7.15 7.68 25.78
N SER A 475 -7.79 7.48 24.63
CA SER A 475 -8.26 6.17 24.18
C SER A 475 -8.05 5.97 22.68
N SER A 476 -7.86 4.72 22.21
CA SER A 476 -7.73 4.43 20.78
C SER A 476 -8.93 4.89 19.95
N THR A 477 -10.12 5.00 20.54
CA THR A 477 -11.31 5.58 19.89
C THR A 477 -11.21 7.12 19.78
N LYS A 478 -10.66 7.81 20.78
CA LYS A 478 -10.38 9.26 20.71
C LYS A 478 -9.25 9.58 19.74
N LEU A 479 -8.14 8.83 19.79
CA LEU A 479 -7.03 8.96 18.85
C LEU A 479 -7.47 8.71 17.40
N ARG A 480 -8.28 7.67 17.15
CA ARG A 480 -8.85 7.42 15.82
C ARG A 480 -9.75 8.57 15.34
N LYS A 481 -10.56 9.18 16.22
CA LYS A 481 -11.33 10.40 15.90
C LYS A 481 -10.42 11.59 15.60
N ASN A 482 -9.35 11.78 16.37
CA ASN A 482 -8.39 12.87 16.13
C ASN A 482 -7.65 12.69 14.81
N ILE A 483 -7.26 11.47 14.44
CA ILE A 483 -6.62 11.15 13.14
C ILE A 483 -7.59 11.37 11.98
N ILE A 484 -8.85 10.93 12.11
CA ILE A 484 -9.88 11.17 11.07
C ILE A 484 -10.16 12.66 10.91
N ASN A 485 -10.28 13.39 12.03
CA ASN A 485 -10.45 14.83 12.02
C ASN A 485 -9.21 15.55 11.46
N SER A 486 -7.99 15.13 11.80
CA SER A 486 -6.78 15.73 11.23
C SER A 486 -6.66 15.45 9.74
N SER A 487 -7.00 14.25 9.25
CA SER A 487 -7.04 13.98 7.80
C SER A 487 -8.11 14.79 7.06
N ASN A 488 -9.25 15.08 7.71
CA ASN A 488 -10.25 16.01 7.17
C ASN A 488 -9.77 17.47 7.24
N VAL A 489 -9.00 17.84 8.26
CA VAL A 489 -8.39 19.16 8.39
C VAL A 489 -7.29 19.34 7.34
N ASP A 490 -6.43 18.36 7.08
CA ASP A 490 -5.41 18.41 6.02
C ASP A 490 -6.04 18.44 4.61
N ALA A 491 -7.18 17.78 4.42
CA ALA A 491 -7.99 17.89 3.20
C ALA A 491 -8.63 19.28 3.03
N VAL A 492 -8.91 20.00 4.12
CA VAL A 492 -9.45 21.37 4.10
C VAL A 492 -8.35 22.43 4.07
N PHE A 493 -7.19 22.21 4.70
CA PHE A 493 -6.06 23.15 4.73
C PHE A 493 -5.30 23.23 3.40
N LYS A 494 -5.38 22.20 2.54
CA LYS A 494 -4.97 22.32 1.13
C LYS A 494 -5.83 23.30 0.30
N ASP A 495 -6.97 23.74 0.83
CA ASP A 495 -7.87 24.71 0.19
C ASP A 495 -7.81 26.12 0.84
N VAL A 496 -6.94 26.35 1.83
CA VAL A 496 -6.81 27.65 2.54
C VAL A 496 -5.36 28.15 2.52
N HIS A 497 -4.86 28.43 1.31
CA HIS A 497 -3.70 29.31 1.06
C HIS A 497 -4.11 30.48 0.16
N GLY A 498 -5.16 31.17 0.59
CA GLY A 498 -5.53 32.51 0.16
C GLY A 498 -5.96 33.29 1.39
N ASP A 499 -5.36 34.47 1.57
CA ASP A 499 -5.70 35.49 2.58
C ASP A 499 -5.48 35.09 4.06
N ILE A 500 -4.33 35.48 4.61
CA ILE A 500 -4.19 36.58 5.59
C ILE A 500 -2.74 36.62 6.10
N MET A 501 -2.04 37.70 5.78
CA MET A 501 -1.12 38.38 6.69
C MET A 501 -1.22 39.88 6.40
N PRO A 502 -1.45 40.75 7.40
CA PRO A 502 -1.41 42.19 7.21
C PRO A 502 0.04 42.69 7.30
N TYR A 503 0.47 43.51 6.34
CA TYR A 503 1.26 44.75 6.48
C TYR A 503 1.60 45.32 5.10
#